data_AF-A0A0N4YPT0-F1
#
_entry.id   AF-A0A0N4YPT0-F1
#
_cell.length_a   1.000
_cell.length_b   1.000
_cell.length_c   1.000
_cell.angle_alpha   90.00
_cell.angle_beta   90.00
_cell.angle_gamma   90.00
#
_symmetry.space_group_name_H-M   'P 1'
#
loop_
_entity.id
_entity.type
_entity.pdbx_description
1 polymer ?
#
loop_
_entity_poly.entity_id
_entity_poly.type
_entity_poly.pdbx_seq_one_letter_code
_entity_poly.pdbx_strand_id
1 'polypeptide(L)' 'MSMPWYYLERPTRMVLLRCYYAICTFTYPVFVGLNWKSYVPSRAEVLAGRSLREEILHPRRTDQK' A
#
# COMPACT_ATOMS: atom_id res chain seq x y z
N MET A 1 9.61 -15.86 -30.66
CA MET A 1 10.92 -15.71 -29.98
C MET A 1 11.06 -14.26 -29.56
N SER A 2 11.20 -13.97 -28.26
CA SER A 2 11.50 -12.62 -27.78
C SER A 2 12.97 -12.31 -28.02
N MET A 3 13.26 -11.11 -28.54
CA MET A 3 14.64 -10.65 -28.71
C MET A 3 15.27 -10.47 -27.31
N PRO A 4 16.40 -11.13 -27.00
CA PRO A 4 17.00 -11.00 -25.68
C PRO A 4 17.44 -9.57 -25.38
N TRP A 5 17.16 -9.10 -24.16
CA TRP A 5 17.28 -7.69 -23.78
C TRP A 5 18.69 -7.10 -23.93
N TYR A 6 19.73 -7.94 -23.93
CA TYR A 6 21.12 -7.53 -24.11
C TYR A 6 21.50 -7.21 -25.56
N TYR A 7 20.67 -7.60 -26.54
CA TYR A 7 20.84 -7.19 -27.94
C TYR A 7 20.29 -5.79 -28.24
N LEU A 8 19.58 -5.17 -27.29
CA LEU A 8 19.12 -3.80 -27.42
C LEU A 8 20.32 -2.83 -27.29
N GLU A 9 20.32 -1.78 -28.10
CA GLU A 9 21.29 -0.71 -27.96
C GLU A 9 21.21 -0.09 -26.54
N ARG A 10 22.35 0.43 -26.06
CA ARG A 10 22.45 1.04 -24.73
C ARG A 10 21.35 2.09 -24.43
N PRO A 11 20.99 3.04 -25.33
CA PRO A 11 19.90 3.98 -25.06
C PRO A 11 18.56 3.28 -24.84
N THR A 12 18.24 2.28 -25.66
CA THR A 12 16.97 1.56 -25.57
C THR A 12 16.88 0.76 -24.27
N ARG A 13 17.98 0.14 -23.82
CA ARG A 13 18.06 -0.52 -22.50
C ARG A 13 17.80 0.45 -21.35
N MET A 14 18.38 1.65 -21.40
CA MET A 14 18.19 2.67 -20.37
C MET A 14 16.75 3.17 -20.30
N VAL A 15 16.10 3.38 -21.46
CA VAL A 15 14.69 3.77 -21.50
C VAL A 15 13.80 2.67 -20.93
N LEU A 16 14.03 1.43 -21.34
CA LEU A 16 13.23 0.28 -20.87
C LEU A 16 13.36 0.09 -19.35
N LEU A 17 14.58 0.24 -18.82
CA LEU A 17 14.84 0.19 -17.39
C LEU A 17 14.14 1.32 -16.63
N ARG A 18 14.18 2.55 -17.17
CA ARG A 18 13.46 3.69 -16.59
C ARG A 18 11.95 3.47 -16.58
N CYS A 19 11.38 2.95 -17.66
CA CYS A 19 9.96 2.61 -17.74
C CYS A 19 9.58 1.53 -16.73
N TYR A 20 10.41 0.49 -16.58
CA TYR A 20 10.20 -0.55 -15.57
C TYR A 20 10.15 0.03 -14.16
N TYR A 21 11.14 0.83 -13.78
CA TYR A 21 11.16 1.47 -12.46
C TYR A 21 10.04 2.48 -12.26
N ALA A 22 9.66 3.23 -13.30
CA ALA A 22 8.51 4.14 -13.24
C ALA A 22 7.23 3.36 -12.94
N ILE A 23 6.96 2.27 -13.67
CA ILE A 23 5.79 1.41 -13.43
C ILE A 23 5.83 0.88 -12.00
N CYS A 24 6.94 0.31 -11.54
CA CYS A 24 7.06 -0.20 -10.17
C CYS A 24 6.80 0.89 -9.11
N THR A 25 7.28 2.11 -9.35
CA THR A 25 7.12 3.24 -8.41
C THR A 25 5.68 3.74 -8.38
N PHE A 26 4.99 3.79 -9.52
CA PHE A 26 3.64 4.35 -9.61
C PHE A 26 2.52 3.33 -9.40
N THR A 27 2.76 2.04 -9.62
CA THR A 27 1.70 1.01 -9.53
C THR A 27 1.00 1.03 -8.18
N TYR A 28 1.76 1.06 -7.08
CA TYR A 28 1.18 1.03 -5.74
C TYR A 28 0.46 2.34 -5.36
N PRO A 29 1.04 3.53 -5.52
CA PRO A 29 0.32 4.78 -5.30
C PRO A 29 -0.94 4.93 -6.14
N VAL A 30 -0.91 4.51 -7.41
CA VAL A 30 -2.10 4.53 -8.28
C VAL A 30 -3.16 3.56 -7.76
N PHE A 31 -2.78 2.34 -7.41
CA PHE A 31 -3.70 1.36 -6.83
C PHE A 31 -4.36 1.87 -5.53
N VAL A 32 -3.57 2.47 -4.64
CA VAL A 32 -4.06 3.07 -3.40
C VAL A 32 -4.98 4.25 -3.67
N GLY A 33 -4.61 5.13 -4.61
CA GLY A 33 -5.42 6.29 -4.99
C GLY A 33 -6.76 5.90 -5.61
N LEU A 34 -6.79 4.88 -6.47
CA LEU A 34 -8.03 4.36 -7.06
C LEU A 34 -8.95 3.72 -6.01
N ASN A 35 -8.37 3.08 -4.99
CA ASN A 35 -9.11 2.42 -3.91
C ASN A 35 -9.22 3.31 -2.66
N TRP A 36 -8.98 4.62 -2.77
CA TRP A 36 -8.91 5.54 -1.63
C TRP A 36 -10.15 5.43 -0.73
N LYS A 37 -11.34 5.32 -1.31
CA LYS A 37 -12.60 5.19 -0.56
C LYS A 37 -12.67 3.94 0.32
N SER A 38 -12.00 2.86 -0.05
CA SER A 38 -11.94 1.62 0.74
C SER A 38 -10.89 1.70 1.85
N TYR A 39 -9.91 2.60 1.72
CA TYR A 39 -8.86 2.82 2.72
C TYR A 39 -9.17 3.98 3.67
N VAL A 40 -10.09 4.87 3.32
CA VAL A 40 -10.61 5.87 4.26
C VAL A 40 -11.46 5.13 5.28
N PRO A 41 -11.02 5.06 6.56
CA PRO A 41 -11.83 4.43 7.58
C PRO A 41 -13.13 5.21 7.70
N SER A 42 -14.25 4.49 7.68
CA SER A 42 -15.55 5.09 7.92
C SER A 42 -15.56 5.74 9.32
N ARG A 43 -16.36 6.79 9.54
CA ARG A 43 -16.47 7.41 10.88
C ARG A 43 -16.80 6.38 11.97
N ALA A 44 -17.55 5.32 11.62
CA ALA A 44 -17.86 4.21 12.51
C ALA A 44 -16.62 3.39 12.90
N GLU A 45 -15.74 3.06 11.96
CA GLU A 45 -14.49 2.33 12.22
C GLU A 45 -13.48 3.16 13.00
N VAL A 46 -13.42 4.48 12.77
CA VAL A 46 -12.57 5.40 13.56
C VAL A 46 -13.04 5.46 15.01
N LEU A 47 -14.36 5.50 15.24
CA LEU A 47 -14.96 5.49 16.58
C LEU A 47 -14.77 4.13 17.27
N ALA A 48 -14.97 3.03 16.54
CA ALA A 48 -14.71 1.67 17.04
C ALA A 48 -13.23 1.48 17.40
N GLY A 49 -12.31 1.92 16.53
CA GLY A 49 -10.87 1.88 16.77
C GLY A 49 -10.39 2.76 17.93
N ARG A 50 -11.06 3.90 18.18
CA ARG A 50 -10.83 4.69 19.40
C ARG A 50 -11.30 3.95 20.66
N SER A 51 -12.49 3.34 20.64
CA SER A 51 -12.98 2.56 21.78
C SER A 51 -12.08 1.36 22.08
N LEU A 52 -11.59 0.68 21.02
CA LEU A 52 -10.71 -0.48 21.14
C LEU A 52 -9.31 -0.07 21.63
N ARG A 53 -8.81 1.10 21.20
CA ARG A 53 -7.60 1.71 21.74
C ARG A 53 -7.76 2.08 23.22
N GLU A 54 -8.90 2.62 23.62
CA GLU A 54 -9.19 2.94 25.03
C GLU A 54 -9.31 1.68 25.90
N GLU A 55 -9.89 0.60 25.38
CA GLU A 55 -9.98 -0.69 26.05
C GLU A 55 -8.62 -1.39 26.22
N ILE A 56 -7.71 -1.27 25.24
CA ILE A 56 -6.34 -1.78 25.34
C ILE A 56 -5.49 -0.94 26.31
N LEU A 57 -5.66 0.39 26.33
CA LEU A 57 -4.91 1.26 27.24
C LEU A 57 -5.42 1.18 28.69
N HIS A 58 -6.71 0.95 28.87
CA HIS A 58 -7.35 0.78 30.18
C HIS A 58 -8.05 -0.57 30.25
N PRO A 59 -7.29 -1.67 30.29
CA PRO A 59 -7.90 -2.98 30.49
C PRO A 59 -8.61 -2.94 31.85
N ARG A 60 -9.94 -3.06 31.86
CA ARG A 60 -10.66 -3.30 33.11
C ARG A 60 -10.07 -4.58 33.70
N ARG A 61 -9.46 -4.48 34.88
CA ARG A 61 -9.14 -5.68 35.67
C ARG A 61 -10.47 -6.36 36.02
N THR A 62 -10.88 -7.31 35.20
CA THR A 62 -11.76 -8.39 35.61
C THR A 62 -10.96 -9.37 36.46
N ASP A 63 -10.53 -8.91 37.63
CA ASP A 63 -10.16 -9.77 38.76
C ASP A 63 -11.28 -9.60 39.80
N GLN A 64 -12.36 -10.36 39.63
CA GLN A 64 -13.23 -10.79 40.71
C GLN A 64 -14.25 -11.79 40.18
N LYS A 65 -13.87 -13.07 40.15
CA LYS A 65 -14.73 -14.13 40.68
C LYS A 65 -13.91 -15.36 41.07
#